data_AF-A0AAJ8B1M6-F1
#
_entry.id   AF-A0AAJ8B1M6-F1
#
_cell.length_a   1.000
_cell.length_b   1.000
_cell.length_c   1.000
_cell.angle_alpha   90.00
_cell.angle_beta   90.00
_cell.angle_gamma   90.00
#
_symmetry.space_group_name_H-M   'P 1'
#
loop_
_entity.id
_entity.type
_entity.pdbx_description
1 polymer ?
#
loop_
_entity_poly.entity_id
_entity_poly.type
_entity_poly.pdbx_seq_one_letter_code
_entity_poly.pdbx_strand_id
1 'polypeptide(L)'
;MGKILSKEEELERFVKQFNEGPNMRVDQNIVKFCSLDSSENLKQHYEGRKMETGDHAADWIKNLAEKMAALMPAPELAGLGALAIAILIDVVSKSPPEKSTEDALRCVFAEEKASEVWDQIDECLKRCTVNFKNKVQLRTDIERIEYKLSEALTKLKNSMVRDGQMTSEALKAWINGAAFHIQMLIHLVRLGGIPDCDPVERLISTYKRDLDLLLKKHREMVEKKCKEECRFVHPQSPYIHYLVDEDSKWHRLPENSRYKDYFEAYYSRRYSSQKREIECYFNEVGENLQSLVRQSGSFNVQ
;
A
#
# COMPACT_ATOMS: atom_id res chain seq x y z
N MET A 1 -44.11 2.81 -24.13
CA MET A 1 -44.05 2.00 -22.90
C MET A 1 -42.59 1.73 -22.60
N GLY A 2 -42.04 2.32 -21.54
CA GLY A 2 -40.67 2.06 -21.12
C GLY A 2 -40.55 0.64 -20.57
N LYS A 3 -39.47 -0.06 -20.93
CA LYS A 3 -39.15 -1.39 -20.39
C LYS A 3 -38.97 -1.25 -18.88
N ILE A 4 -39.81 -1.93 -18.08
CA ILE A 4 -39.63 -2.01 -16.62
C ILE A 4 -38.35 -2.81 -16.41
N LEU A 5 -37.31 -2.15 -15.90
CA LEU A 5 -36.07 -2.82 -15.53
C LEU A 5 -36.30 -3.65 -14.27
N SER A 6 -35.63 -4.80 -14.18
CA SER A 6 -35.59 -5.53 -12.92
C SER A 6 -34.78 -4.74 -11.88
N LYS A 7 -35.03 -4.97 -10.59
CA LYS A 7 -34.26 -4.34 -9.49
C LYS A 7 -32.75 -4.57 -9.65
N GLU A 8 -32.35 -5.71 -10.20
CA GLU A 8 -30.96 -6.08 -10.45
C GLU A 8 -30.36 -5.26 -11.61
N GLU A 9 -31.10 -5.09 -12.72
CA GLU A 9 -30.69 -4.25 -13.85
C GLU A 9 -30.57 -2.76 -13.44
N GLU A 10 -31.47 -2.28 -12.56
CA GLU A 10 -31.39 -0.93 -12.01
C GLU A 10 -30.16 -0.71 -11.14
N LEU A 11 -29.85 -1.68 -10.27
CA LEU A 11 -28.67 -1.64 -9.41
C LEU A 11 -27.39 -1.72 -10.24
N GLU A 12 -27.35 -2.57 -11.27
CA GLU A 12 -26.22 -2.69 -12.18
C GLU A 12 -25.97 -1.37 -12.94
N ARG A 13 -27.04 -0.75 -13.43
CA ARG A 13 -26.95 0.57 -14.09
C ARG A 13 -26.46 1.64 -13.12
N PHE A 14 -26.95 1.62 -11.87
CA PHE A 14 -26.50 2.54 -10.83
C PHE A 14 -25.01 2.38 -10.54
N VAL A 15 -24.49 1.16 -10.36
CA VAL A 15 -23.06 0.98 -10.03
C VAL A 15 -22.12 1.33 -11.18
N LYS A 16 -22.56 1.19 -12.44
CA LYS A 16 -21.73 1.50 -13.62
C LYS A 16 -21.28 2.96 -13.70
N GLN A 17 -21.97 3.88 -13.03
CA GLN A 17 -21.59 5.30 -13.03
C GLN A 17 -20.43 5.64 -12.09
N PHE A 18 -20.02 4.71 -11.22
CA PHE A 18 -18.96 4.94 -10.25
C PHE A 18 -17.62 4.33 -10.68
N ASN A 19 -16.57 5.13 -10.47
CA ASN A 19 -15.19 4.67 -10.50
C ASN A 19 -14.78 4.11 -9.14
N GLU A 20 -13.60 3.51 -9.07
CA GLU A 20 -13.03 3.11 -7.79
C GLU A 20 -12.87 4.31 -6.83
N GLY A 21 -12.90 4.03 -5.54
CA GLY A 21 -12.58 5.00 -4.50
C GLY A 21 -11.09 5.37 -4.45
N PRO A 22 -10.70 6.25 -3.52
CA PRO A 22 -9.30 6.52 -3.24
C PRO A 22 -8.49 5.23 -3.11
N ASN A 23 -7.28 5.21 -3.68
CA ASN A 23 -6.46 4.01 -3.72
C ASN A 23 -5.91 3.68 -2.33
N MET A 24 -6.34 2.55 -1.76
CA MET A 24 -5.90 2.03 -0.47
C MET A 24 -5.04 0.76 -0.59
N ARG A 25 -4.70 0.35 -1.81
CA ARG A 25 -3.91 -0.85 -2.07
C ARG A 25 -2.52 -0.75 -1.46
N VAL A 26 -1.90 -1.91 -1.25
CA VAL A 26 -0.47 -2.01 -0.94
C VAL A 26 0.32 -1.40 -2.09
N ASP A 27 1.36 -0.64 -1.74
CA ASP A 27 2.21 0.07 -2.68
C ASP A 27 2.86 -0.92 -3.65
N GLN A 28 2.83 -0.56 -4.93
CA GLN A 28 3.30 -1.45 -5.99
C GLN A 28 4.79 -1.76 -5.88
N ASN A 29 5.61 -0.87 -5.31
CA ASN A 29 7.03 -1.15 -5.10
C ASN A 29 7.22 -2.20 -4.00
N ILE A 30 6.40 -2.16 -2.93
CA ILE A 30 6.41 -3.22 -1.91
C ILE A 30 6.00 -4.54 -2.56
N VAL A 31 4.89 -4.57 -3.29
CA VAL A 31 4.43 -5.80 -3.97
C VAL A 31 5.48 -6.35 -4.93
N LYS A 32 6.05 -5.48 -5.77
CA LYS A 32 7.02 -5.86 -6.82
C LYS A 32 8.34 -6.33 -6.24
N PHE A 33 8.99 -5.51 -5.41
CA PHE A 33 10.35 -5.79 -4.93
C PHE A 33 10.39 -6.67 -3.70
N CYS A 34 9.28 -6.89 -2.99
CA CYS A 34 9.19 -7.84 -1.89
C CYS A 34 8.59 -9.20 -2.24
N SER A 35 8.37 -9.46 -3.53
CA SER A 35 7.88 -10.76 -4.03
C SER A 35 9.00 -11.80 -4.18
N LEU A 36 8.60 -13.05 -4.50
CA LEU A 36 9.51 -14.13 -4.87
C LEU A 36 10.32 -13.84 -6.15
N ASP A 37 9.83 -12.91 -6.98
CA ASP A 37 10.49 -12.48 -8.22
C ASP A 37 11.33 -11.20 -8.02
N SER A 38 11.65 -10.82 -6.78
CA SER A 38 12.31 -9.54 -6.45
C SER A 38 13.57 -9.26 -7.29
N SER A 39 14.42 -10.27 -7.51
CA SER A 39 15.65 -10.11 -8.29
C SER A 39 15.39 -9.80 -9.77
N GLU A 40 14.43 -10.49 -10.39
CA GLU A 40 14.05 -10.28 -11.78
C GLU A 40 13.35 -8.93 -11.94
N ASN A 41 12.45 -8.59 -11.01
CA ASN A 41 11.78 -7.30 -10.96
C ASN A 41 12.77 -6.13 -10.82
N LEU A 42 13.84 -6.31 -10.03
CA LEU A 42 14.90 -5.32 -9.86
C LEU A 42 15.75 -5.16 -11.13
N LYS A 43 16.05 -6.26 -11.82
CA LYS A 43 16.73 -6.24 -13.12
C LYS A 43 15.90 -5.47 -14.16
N GLN A 44 14.61 -5.79 -14.26
CA GLN A 44 13.70 -5.08 -15.17
C GLN A 44 13.57 -3.59 -14.83
N HIS A 45 13.55 -3.25 -13.54
CA HIS A 45 13.54 -1.85 -13.09
C HIS A 45 14.82 -1.12 -13.52
N TYR A 46 15.99 -1.71 -13.30
CA TYR A 46 17.26 -1.17 -13.74
C TYR A 46 17.32 -0.94 -15.25
N GLU A 47 16.94 -1.94 -16.06
CA GLU A 47 16.94 -1.81 -17.53
C GLU A 47 15.94 -0.75 -18.01
N GLY A 48 14.76 -0.66 -17.40
CA GLY A 48 13.79 0.39 -17.69
C GLY A 48 14.36 1.78 -17.44
N ARG A 49 14.96 2.01 -16.27
CA ARG A 49 15.60 3.30 -15.93
C ARG A 49 16.79 3.62 -16.83
N LYS A 50 17.56 2.62 -17.24
CA LYS A 50 18.67 2.76 -18.21
C LYS A 50 18.15 3.22 -19.57
N MET A 51 17.04 2.66 -20.05
CA MET A 51 16.40 3.10 -21.30
C MET A 51 15.82 4.52 -21.20
N GLU A 52 15.18 4.87 -20.09
CA GLU A 52 14.58 6.19 -19.87
C GLU A 52 15.61 7.33 -19.81
N THR A 53 16.80 7.06 -19.25
CA THR A 53 17.83 8.08 -19.03
C THR A 53 18.77 8.30 -20.22
N GLY A 54 18.72 7.43 -21.23
CA GLY A 54 19.45 7.58 -22.48
C GLY A 54 20.94 7.86 -22.28
N ASP A 55 21.45 8.94 -22.87
CA ASP A 55 22.87 9.32 -22.84
C ASP A 55 23.40 9.65 -21.43
N HIS A 56 22.51 9.98 -20.47
CA HIS A 56 22.90 10.22 -19.07
C HIS A 56 23.02 8.93 -18.25
N ALA A 57 22.74 7.77 -18.86
CA ALA A 57 22.76 6.49 -18.16
C ALA A 57 24.16 6.13 -17.65
N ALA A 58 25.20 6.42 -18.42
CA ALA A 58 26.57 6.00 -18.10
C ALA A 58 27.06 6.52 -16.75
N ASP A 59 26.76 7.78 -16.41
CA ASP A 59 27.26 8.43 -15.19
C ASP A 59 26.61 7.84 -13.93
N TRP A 60 25.29 7.66 -13.92
CA TRP A 60 24.62 7.09 -12.76
C TRP A 60 24.85 5.58 -12.63
N ILE A 61 24.98 4.86 -13.76
CA ILE A 61 25.33 3.43 -13.77
C ILE A 61 26.71 3.24 -13.13
N LYS A 62 27.68 4.09 -13.45
CA LYS A 62 29.01 4.05 -12.82
C LYS A 62 28.92 4.28 -11.30
N ASN A 63 28.19 5.30 -10.85
CA ASN A 63 27.99 5.58 -9.42
C ASN A 63 27.29 4.41 -8.70
N LEU A 64 26.27 3.81 -9.33
CA LEU A 64 25.59 2.63 -8.82
C LEU A 64 26.54 1.43 -8.74
N ALA A 65 27.33 1.18 -9.79
CA ALA A 65 28.30 0.09 -9.84
C ALA A 65 29.36 0.24 -8.73
N GLU A 66 29.85 1.46 -8.46
CA GLU A 66 30.80 1.73 -7.37
C GLU A 66 30.19 1.41 -5.99
N LYS A 67 28.92 1.80 -5.76
CA LYS A 67 28.20 1.50 -4.51
C LYS A 67 27.93 -0.01 -4.35
N MET A 68 27.54 -0.66 -5.45
CA MET A 68 27.12 -2.06 -5.49
C MET A 68 28.26 -3.04 -5.74
N ALA A 69 29.49 -2.54 -5.99
CA ALA A 69 30.65 -3.37 -6.27
C ALA A 69 30.87 -4.41 -5.16
N ALA A 70 31.10 -5.66 -5.60
CA ALA A 70 31.31 -6.83 -4.76
C ALA A 70 30.08 -7.34 -3.97
N LEU A 71 28.86 -6.93 -4.31
CA LEU A 71 27.65 -7.57 -3.78
C LEU A 71 27.44 -8.93 -4.47
N MET A 72 27.78 -9.98 -3.75
CA MET A 72 27.46 -11.35 -4.15
C MET A 72 25.98 -11.63 -3.90
N PRO A 73 25.36 -12.56 -4.67
CA PRO A 73 24.02 -13.04 -4.35
C PRO A 73 23.92 -13.44 -2.88
N ALA A 74 22.93 -12.88 -2.17
CA ALA A 74 22.80 -13.06 -0.74
C ALA A 74 21.35 -12.87 -0.26
N PRO A 75 20.94 -13.55 0.83
CA PRO A 75 19.59 -13.40 1.40
C PRO A 75 19.21 -11.95 1.73
N GLU A 76 20.15 -11.15 2.21
CA GLU A 76 19.93 -9.73 2.52
C GLU A 76 19.65 -8.85 1.28
N LEU A 77 19.86 -9.34 0.06
CA LEU A 77 19.54 -8.58 -1.15
C LEU A 77 18.14 -8.88 -1.67
N ALA A 78 17.46 -9.89 -1.12
CA ALA A 78 16.08 -10.21 -1.49
C ALA A 78 15.09 -9.32 -0.71
N GLY A 79 13.88 -9.22 -1.24
CA GLY A 79 12.76 -8.50 -0.63
C GLY A 79 13.08 -7.05 -0.26
N LEU A 80 13.13 -6.75 1.03
CA LEU A 80 13.46 -5.41 1.53
C LEU A 80 14.80 -4.88 0.98
N GLY A 81 15.79 -5.75 0.77
CA GLY A 81 17.05 -5.35 0.16
C GLY A 81 16.88 -4.93 -1.30
N ALA A 82 16.10 -5.68 -2.08
CA ALA A 82 15.79 -5.34 -3.47
C ALA A 82 15.01 -4.03 -3.56
N LEU A 83 14.06 -3.80 -2.64
CA LEU A 83 13.32 -2.53 -2.55
C LEU A 83 14.25 -1.34 -2.30
N ALA A 84 15.19 -1.46 -1.35
CA ALA A 84 16.16 -0.41 -1.07
C ALA A 84 17.11 -0.16 -2.27
N ILE A 85 17.50 -1.19 -3.01
CA ILE A 85 18.29 -1.02 -4.25
C ILE A 85 17.47 -0.32 -5.34
N ALA A 86 16.18 -0.68 -5.51
CA ALA A 86 15.31 -0.01 -6.48
C ALA A 86 15.20 1.49 -6.20
N ILE A 87 15.04 1.87 -4.93
CA ILE A 87 15.02 3.27 -4.50
C ILE A 87 16.37 3.93 -4.76
N LEU A 88 17.49 3.24 -4.49
CA LEU A 88 18.82 3.77 -4.83
C LEU A 88 18.94 4.04 -6.33
N ILE A 89 18.48 3.13 -7.20
CA ILE A 89 18.43 3.32 -8.66
C ILE A 89 17.66 4.59 -9.00
N ASP A 90 16.47 4.77 -8.42
CA ASP A 90 15.64 5.95 -8.69
C ASP A 90 16.28 7.26 -8.22
N VAL A 91 17.01 7.23 -7.10
CA VAL A 91 17.74 8.40 -6.58
C VAL A 91 18.90 8.77 -7.48
N VAL A 92 19.72 7.80 -7.89
CA VAL A 92 20.92 8.09 -8.71
C VAL A 92 20.58 8.39 -10.17
N SER A 93 19.47 7.88 -10.70
CA SER A 93 19.08 8.04 -12.10
C SER A 93 18.35 9.34 -12.43
N LYS A 94 18.02 10.19 -11.45
CA LYS A 94 17.35 11.48 -11.68
C LYS A 94 18.37 12.62 -11.92
N SER A 95 18.12 13.45 -12.93
CA SER A 95 18.90 14.66 -13.23
C SER A 95 17.97 15.85 -13.62
N PRO A 96 18.13 17.06 -13.04
CA PRO A 96 19.00 17.35 -11.90
C PRO A 96 18.46 16.68 -10.62
N PRO A 97 19.29 16.47 -9.58
CA PRO A 97 18.85 15.90 -8.32
C PRO A 97 18.03 16.93 -7.51
N GLU A 98 16.85 17.30 -7.99
CA GLU A 98 15.86 18.04 -7.21
C GLU A 98 15.11 17.08 -6.28
N LYS A 99 15.32 17.23 -4.97
CA LYS A 99 14.48 16.77 -3.82
C LYS A 99 13.72 15.44 -3.97
N SER A 100 14.34 14.45 -4.59
CA SER A 100 13.55 13.42 -5.27
C SER A 100 13.18 12.19 -4.44
N THR A 101 13.85 11.93 -3.32
CA THR A 101 13.38 10.92 -2.36
C THR A 101 12.10 11.41 -1.71
N GLU A 102 12.07 12.68 -1.33
CA GLU A 102 10.91 13.29 -0.67
C GLU A 102 9.71 13.40 -1.62
N ASP A 103 9.89 13.79 -2.89
CA ASP A 103 8.78 13.96 -3.83
C ASP A 103 8.24 12.65 -4.44
N ALA A 104 9.10 11.63 -4.65
CA ALA A 104 8.64 10.29 -5.03
C ALA A 104 7.91 9.58 -3.86
N LEU A 105 8.29 9.88 -2.62
CA LEU A 105 7.64 9.39 -1.41
C LEU A 105 6.39 10.23 -1.03
N ARG A 106 6.35 11.55 -1.32
CA ARG A 106 5.23 12.47 -1.03
C ARG A 106 4.02 12.29 -1.95
N CYS A 107 4.19 11.83 -3.20
CA CYS A 107 3.06 11.62 -4.11
C CYS A 107 2.07 10.55 -3.63
N VAL A 108 2.44 9.72 -2.64
CA VAL A 108 1.64 8.54 -2.25
C VAL A 108 0.91 8.73 -0.90
N PHE A 109 1.35 9.68 -0.06
CA PHE A 109 0.88 9.82 1.34
C PHE A 109 0.73 11.29 1.76
N ALA A 110 -0.43 11.86 1.44
CA ALA A 110 -0.84 13.15 1.95
C ALA A 110 -1.09 13.10 3.48
N GLU A 111 -0.80 14.22 4.14
CA GLU A 111 -1.10 14.63 5.54
C GLU A 111 -0.18 14.17 6.69
N GLU A 112 0.12 15.15 7.57
CA GLU A 112 1.07 15.18 8.69
C GLU A 112 0.90 14.09 9.78
N LYS A 113 -0.19 13.29 9.76
CA LYS A 113 -0.50 12.29 10.80
C LYS A 113 -0.03 10.87 10.49
N ALA A 114 0.42 10.61 9.26
CA ALA A 114 1.11 9.36 8.88
C ALA A 114 2.65 9.51 8.87
N SER A 115 3.16 10.69 9.25
CA SER A 115 4.58 11.05 9.20
C SER A 115 5.48 10.05 9.94
N GLU A 116 5.13 9.65 11.17
CA GLU A 116 5.97 8.77 11.98
C GLU A 116 6.17 7.37 11.36
N VAL A 117 5.14 6.81 10.71
CA VAL A 117 5.24 5.52 9.99
C VAL A 117 6.20 5.66 8.82
N TRP A 118 6.07 6.74 8.04
CA TRP A 118 6.96 7.01 6.90
C TRP A 118 8.40 7.28 7.33
N ASP A 119 8.60 8.03 8.41
CA ASP A 119 9.92 8.32 8.96
C ASP A 119 10.66 7.03 9.30
N GLN A 120 9.95 6.02 9.84
CA GLN A 120 10.56 4.72 10.14
C GLN A 120 10.82 3.89 8.87
N ILE A 121 9.94 3.92 7.88
CA ILE A 121 10.14 3.23 6.60
C ILE A 121 11.33 3.82 5.85
N ASP A 122 11.40 5.15 5.73
CA ASP A 122 12.48 5.87 5.07
C ASP A 122 13.82 5.65 5.79
N GLU A 123 13.85 5.76 7.12
CA GLU A 123 15.04 5.44 7.90
C GLU A 123 15.49 3.99 7.69
N CYS A 124 14.56 3.02 7.66
CA CYS A 124 14.88 1.61 7.39
C CYS A 124 15.56 1.43 6.02
N LEU A 125 14.98 2.02 4.97
CA LEU A 125 15.48 1.91 3.60
C LEU A 125 16.84 2.61 3.43
N LYS A 126 17.05 3.75 4.10
CA LYS A 126 18.35 4.42 4.17
C LYS A 126 19.40 3.53 4.83
N ARG A 127 19.07 2.89 5.96
CA ARG A 127 19.99 1.97 6.64
C ARG A 127 20.30 0.73 5.81
N CYS A 128 19.32 0.17 5.11
CA CYS A 128 19.55 -0.90 4.14
C CYS A 128 20.60 -0.48 3.11
N THR A 129 20.39 0.68 2.49
CA THR A 129 21.28 1.19 1.44
C THR A 129 22.71 1.44 1.92
N VAL A 130 22.88 1.98 3.14
CA VAL A 130 24.19 2.29 3.71
C VAL A 130 24.92 1.04 4.21
N ASN A 131 24.19 0.09 4.80
CA ASN A 131 24.77 -1.02 5.55
C ASN A 131 24.65 -2.40 4.87
N PHE A 132 24.30 -2.48 3.58
CA PHE A 132 24.22 -3.75 2.84
C PHE A 132 25.44 -4.66 3.01
N LYS A 133 26.64 -4.08 3.11
CA LYS A 133 27.90 -4.83 3.27
C LYS A 133 28.22 -5.20 4.72
N ASN A 134 27.53 -4.60 5.70
CA ASN A 134 27.72 -4.84 7.13
C ASN A 134 26.45 -5.44 7.75
N LYS A 135 26.30 -6.77 7.63
CA LYS A 135 25.11 -7.50 8.10
C LYS A 135 24.80 -7.28 9.58
N VAL A 136 25.83 -7.18 10.43
CA VAL A 136 25.67 -6.98 11.88
C VAL A 136 25.06 -5.61 12.18
N GLN A 137 25.60 -4.57 11.55
CA GLN A 137 25.06 -3.22 11.70
C GLN A 137 23.66 -3.12 11.09
N LEU A 138 23.44 -3.67 9.89
CA LEU A 138 22.15 -3.67 9.23
C LEU A 138 21.06 -4.33 10.08
N ARG A 139 21.36 -5.52 10.63
CA ARG A 139 20.47 -6.21 11.57
C ARG A 139 20.13 -5.31 12.77
N THR A 140 21.14 -4.74 13.42
CA THR A 140 20.97 -3.92 14.63
C THR A 140 20.10 -2.68 14.35
N ASP A 141 20.33 -2.03 13.21
CA ASP A 141 19.55 -0.87 12.79
C ASP A 141 18.08 -1.25 12.56
N ILE A 142 17.84 -2.37 11.86
CA ILE A 142 16.48 -2.84 11.56
C ILE A 142 15.74 -3.27 12.83
N GLU A 143 16.38 -4.00 13.75
CA GLU A 143 15.78 -4.38 15.05
C GLU A 143 15.32 -3.14 15.84
N ARG A 144 16.13 -2.07 15.84
CA ARG A 144 15.75 -0.81 16.50
C ARG A 144 14.59 -0.09 15.82
N ILE A 145 14.56 -0.10 14.49
CA ILE A 145 13.52 0.59 13.70
C ILE A 145 12.20 -0.18 13.76
N GLU A 146 12.27 -1.51 13.84
CA GLU A 146 11.11 -2.40 14.01
C GLU A 146 10.23 -1.99 15.18
N TYR A 147 10.84 -1.82 16.35
CA TYR A 147 10.12 -1.41 17.54
C TYR A 147 9.37 -0.08 17.35
N LYS A 148 10.02 0.90 16.73
CA LYS A 148 9.44 2.23 16.47
C LYS A 148 8.31 2.16 15.45
N LEU A 149 8.47 1.38 14.39
CA LEU A 149 7.42 1.21 13.38
C LEU A 149 6.19 0.51 13.98
N SER A 150 6.40 -0.50 14.81
CA SER A 150 5.33 -1.20 15.53
C SER A 150 4.54 -0.24 16.44
N GLU A 151 5.23 0.64 17.16
CA GLU A 151 4.63 1.69 17.98
C GLU A 151 3.82 2.68 17.13
N ALA A 152 4.41 3.19 16.04
CA ALA A 152 3.77 4.14 15.13
C ALA A 152 2.50 3.56 14.48
N LEU A 153 2.54 2.29 14.04
CA LEU A 153 1.37 1.59 13.50
C LEU A 153 0.27 1.40 14.54
N THR A 154 0.64 1.16 15.80
CA THR A 154 -0.31 1.05 16.91
C THR A 154 -0.99 2.39 17.19
N LYS A 155 -0.23 3.49 17.24
CA LYS A 155 -0.77 4.85 17.39
C LYS A 155 -1.72 5.20 16.24
N LEU A 156 -1.32 4.93 14.99
CA LEU A 156 -2.12 5.20 13.81
C LEU A 156 -3.43 4.38 13.79
N LYS A 157 -3.38 3.10 14.18
CA LYS A 157 -4.60 2.29 14.35
C LYS A 157 -5.53 2.90 15.41
N ASN A 158 -4.98 3.27 16.56
CA ASN A 158 -5.76 3.82 17.66
C ASN A 158 -6.41 5.15 17.29
N SER A 159 -5.74 6.02 16.54
CA SER A 159 -6.33 7.29 16.11
C SER A 159 -7.52 7.08 15.17
N MET A 160 -7.43 6.11 14.25
CA MET A 160 -8.52 5.76 13.35
C MET A 160 -9.72 5.12 14.08
N VAL A 161 -9.45 4.21 15.02
CA VAL A 161 -10.50 3.40 15.67
C VAL A 161 -11.13 4.10 16.87
N ARG A 162 -10.33 4.80 17.68
CA ARG A 162 -10.75 5.38 18.98
C ARG A 162 -10.99 6.87 18.89
N ASP A 163 -10.14 7.60 18.15
CA ASP A 163 -10.18 9.07 18.10
C ASP A 163 -10.99 9.60 16.91
N GLY A 164 -11.65 8.71 16.17
CA GLY A 164 -12.52 9.06 15.04
C GLY A 164 -11.78 9.62 13.83
N GLN A 165 -10.45 9.48 13.75
CA GLN A 165 -9.61 10.02 12.68
C GLN A 165 -9.53 9.06 11.46
N MET A 166 -10.57 8.28 11.20
CA MET A 166 -10.60 7.35 10.07
C MET A 166 -10.69 8.12 8.75
N THR A 167 -9.71 7.92 7.86
CA THR A 167 -9.71 8.41 6.48
C THR A 167 -9.14 7.34 5.55
N SER A 168 -9.37 7.44 4.23
CA SER A 168 -8.79 6.51 3.26
C SER A 168 -7.27 6.60 3.24
N GLU A 169 -6.72 7.79 3.47
CA GLU A 169 -5.29 8.09 3.53
C GLU A 169 -4.63 7.46 4.76
N ALA A 170 -5.22 7.62 5.95
CA ALA A 170 -4.73 7.02 7.17
C ALA A 170 -4.78 5.48 7.10
N LEU A 171 -5.85 4.93 6.52
CA LEU A 171 -5.98 3.49 6.29
C LEU A 171 -4.91 2.99 5.32
N LYS A 172 -4.69 3.69 4.20
CA LYS A 172 -3.64 3.35 3.24
C LYS A 172 -2.25 3.39 3.89
N ALA A 173 -1.96 4.40 4.70
CA ALA A 173 -0.69 4.51 5.42
C ALA A 173 -0.49 3.33 6.38
N TRP A 174 -1.54 2.95 7.12
CA TRP A 174 -1.50 1.79 8.00
C TRP A 174 -1.29 0.49 7.22
N ILE A 175 -2.00 0.27 6.11
CA ILE A 175 -1.86 -0.91 5.24
C ILE A 175 -0.43 -1.04 4.73
N ASN A 176 0.14 0.06 4.23
CA ASN A 176 1.49 0.08 3.69
C ASN A 176 2.56 -0.12 4.77
N GLY A 177 2.41 0.52 5.93
CA GLY A 177 3.31 0.31 7.04
C GLY A 177 3.23 -1.12 7.59
N ALA A 178 2.03 -1.73 7.66
CA ALA A 178 1.86 -3.12 8.04
C ALA A 178 2.52 -4.08 7.03
N ALA A 179 2.31 -3.83 5.73
CA ALA A 179 2.94 -4.60 4.65
C ALA A 179 4.48 -4.50 4.73
N PHE A 180 5.01 -3.29 4.91
CA PHE A 180 6.44 -3.06 5.08
C PHE A 180 7.00 -3.72 6.33
N HIS A 181 6.29 -3.64 7.46
CA HIS A 181 6.73 -4.22 8.72
C HIS A 181 6.87 -5.75 8.62
N ILE A 182 5.95 -6.44 7.93
CA ILE A 182 6.12 -7.87 7.66
C ILE A 182 7.40 -8.13 6.87
N GLN A 183 7.68 -7.34 5.82
CA GLN A 183 8.89 -7.50 5.00
C GLN A 183 10.17 -7.22 5.80
N MET A 184 10.10 -6.29 6.76
CA MET A 184 11.18 -6.00 7.69
C MET A 184 11.47 -7.18 8.62
N LEU A 185 10.45 -7.85 9.17
CA LEU A 185 10.66 -9.05 9.98
C LEU A 185 11.18 -10.23 9.14
N ILE A 186 10.65 -10.45 7.93
CA ILE A 186 11.17 -11.47 6.99
C ILE A 186 12.66 -11.22 6.75
N HIS A 187 13.03 -9.96 6.55
CA HIS A 187 14.42 -9.58 6.34
C HIS A 187 15.28 -9.79 7.59
N LEU A 188 14.76 -9.53 8.80
CA LEU A 188 15.44 -9.90 10.05
C LEU A 188 15.66 -11.41 10.18
N VAL A 189 14.70 -12.25 9.81
CA VAL A 189 14.89 -13.71 9.79
C VAL A 189 16.04 -14.07 8.84
N ARG A 190 16.06 -13.50 7.62
CA ARG A 190 17.16 -13.72 6.64
C ARG A 190 18.54 -13.30 7.17
N LEU A 191 18.59 -12.26 8.00
CA LEU A 191 19.82 -11.77 8.63
C LEU A 191 20.23 -12.57 9.90
N GLY A 192 19.46 -13.58 10.30
CA GLY A 192 19.65 -14.29 11.57
C GLY A 192 19.32 -13.43 12.81
N GLY A 193 18.55 -12.37 12.61
CA GLY A 193 17.94 -11.51 13.63
C GLY A 193 16.91 -12.23 14.49
N ILE A 194 16.11 -13.06 13.82
CA ILE A 194 15.02 -13.83 14.40
C ILE A 194 15.26 -15.31 14.06
N PRO A 195 15.10 -16.23 15.02
CA PRO A 195 15.48 -17.63 14.83
C PRO A 195 14.58 -18.41 13.86
N ASP A 196 13.31 -18.04 13.76
CA ASP A 196 12.30 -18.73 12.96
C ASP A 196 11.21 -17.78 12.43
N CYS A 197 10.23 -18.34 11.73
CA CYS A 197 9.14 -17.58 11.10
C CYS A 197 7.99 -17.26 12.06
N ASP A 198 7.96 -17.84 13.27
CA ASP A 198 6.79 -17.78 14.15
C ASP A 198 6.40 -16.34 14.54
N PRO A 199 7.35 -15.42 14.84
CA PRO A 199 7.00 -14.02 15.09
C PRO A 199 6.35 -13.34 13.88
N VAL A 200 6.78 -13.69 12.67
CA VAL A 200 6.23 -13.15 11.42
C VAL A 200 4.81 -13.65 11.20
N GLU A 201 4.57 -14.96 11.39
CA GLU A 201 3.23 -15.56 11.26
C GLU A 201 2.22 -14.96 12.25
N ARG A 202 2.65 -14.75 13.50
CA ARG A 202 1.82 -14.08 14.52
C ARG A 202 1.54 -12.63 14.16
N LEU A 203 2.51 -11.91 13.59
CA LEU A 203 2.31 -10.54 13.15
C LEU A 203 1.33 -10.46 11.98
N ILE A 204 1.48 -11.30 10.96
CA ILE A 204 0.54 -11.40 9.81
C ILE A 204 -0.88 -11.67 10.32
N SER A 205 -1.04 -12.64 11.21
CA SER A 205 -2.35 -12.97 11.81
C SER A 205 -2.94 -11.81 12.62
N THR A 206 -2.10 -10.99 13.24
CA THR A 206 -2.54 -9.78 13.95
C THR A 206 -2.98 -8.69 12.99
N TYR A 207 -2.22 -8.46 11.92
CA TYR A 207 -2.57 -7.47 10.90
C TYR A 207 -3.80 -7.82 10.09
N LYS A 208 -4.05 -9.10 9.81
CA LYS A 208 -5.32 -9.52 9.19
C LYS A 208 -6.53 -9.18 10.08
N ARG A 209 -6.45 -9.47 11.38
CA ARG A 209 -7.52 -9.11 12.34
C ARG A 209 -7.72 -7.60 12.48
N ASP A 210 -6.62 -6.85 12.54
CA ASP A 210 -6.67 -5.39 12.59
C ASP A 210 -7.24 -4.79 11.30
N LEU A 211 -6.88 -5.35 10.14
CA LEU A 211 -7.38 -4.93 8.83
C LEU A 211 -8.90 -5.12 8.72
N ASP A 212 -9.44 -6.25 9.19
CA ASP A 212 -10.90 -6.48 9.21
C ASP A 212 -11.63 -5.38 9.99
N LEU A 213 -11.10 -5.03 11.17
CA LEU A 213 -11.65 -3.96 12.00
C LEU A 213 -11.54 -2.60 11.31
N LEU A 214 -10.39 -2.30 10.71
CA LEU A 214 -10.14 -1.02 10.04
C LEU A 214 -11.00 -0.85 8.80
N LEU A 215 -11.17 -1.88 7.97
CA LEU A 215 -12.06 -1.85 6.81
C LEU A 215 -13.52 -1.65 7.22
N LYS A 216 -13.96 -2.27 8.33
CA LYS A 216 -15.27 -2.02 8.90
C LYS A 216 -15.43 -0.55 9.32
N LYS A 217 -14.44 0.00 10.03
CA LYS A 217 -14.44 1.41 10.45
C LYS A 217 -14.41 2.38 9.28
N HIS A 218 -13.68 2.05 8.23
CA HIS A 218 -13.67 2.82 6.98
C HIS A 218 -15.05 2.79 6.31
N ARG A 219 -15.71 1.62 6.19
CA ARG A 219 -17.08 1.53 5.68
C ARG A 219 -18.04 2.41 6.49
N GLU A 220 -17.97 2.35 7.83
CA GLU A 220 -18.78 3.21 8.72
C GLU A 220 -18.51 4.70 8.48
N MET A 221 -17.26 5.10 8.19
CA MET A 221 -16.89 6.47 7.87
C MET A 221 -17.49 6.93 6.54
N VAL A 222 -17.37 6.12 5.49
CA VAL A 222 -17.97 6.40 4.16
C VAL A 222 -19.49 6.49 4.27
N GLU A 223 -20.11 5.58 5.02
CA GLU A 223 -21.57 5.57 5.25
C GLU A 223 -22.05 6.86 5.94
N LYS A 224 -21.29 7.38 6.90
CA LYS A 224 -21.59 8.66 7.58
C LYS A 224 -21.44 9.88 6.69
N LYS A 225 -20.50 9.84 5.73
CA LYS A 225 -20.33 10.91 4.74
C LYS A 225 -21.43 10.88 3.69
N CYS A 226 -21.91 9.70 3.34
CA CYS A 226 -23.05 9.53 2.45
C CYS A 226 -24.37 9.92 3.15
N LYS A 227 -25.33 10.43 2.40
CA LYS A 227 -26.65 10.81 2.93
C LYS A 227 -27.77 10.40 1.98
N GLU A 228 -28.91 10.04 2.55
CA GLU A 228 -30.16 9.99 1.81
C GLU A 228 -30.77 11.40 1.82
N GLU A 229 -31.00 11.95 0.63
CA GLU A 229 -31.63 13.26 0.46
C GLU A 229 -32.89 13.12 -0.38
N CYS A 230 -33.91 13.89 -0.03
CA CYS A 230 -35.19 13.84 -0.71
C CYS A 230 -35.57 15.25 -1.18
N ARG A 231 -35.81 15.43 -2.49
CA ARG A 231 -36.21 16.74 -3.03
C ARG A 231 -37.66 16.74 -3.50
N PHE A 232 -38.37 17.80 -3.10
CA PHE A 232 -39.65 18.17 -3.69
C PHE A 232 -39.41 18.91 -5.01
N VAL A 233 -39.87 18.33 -6.11
CA VAL A 233 -39.79 18.98 -7.42
C VAL A 233 -41.06 19.79 -7.71
N HIS A 234 -42.25 19.29 -7.34
CA HIS A 234 -43.53 20.00 -7.44
C HIS A 234 -44.60 19.45 -6.47
N PRO A 235 -45.65 20.22 -6.12
CA PRO A 235 -46.73 19.80 -5.20
C PRO A 235 -47.51 18.55 -5.64
N GLN A 236 -47.40 18.16 -6.91
CA GLN A 236 -48.11 17.03 -7.53
C GLN A 236 -47.17 15.92 -8.03
N SER A 237 -45.86 16.01 -7.73
CA SER A 237 -44.85 15.07 -8.20
C SER A 237 -44.38 14.16 -7.05
N PRO A 238 -44.09 12.87 -7.30
CA PRO A 238 -43.53 11.99 -6.29
C PRO A 238 -42.17 12.51 -5.80
N TYR A 239 -41.89 12.22 -4.53
CA TYR A 239 -40.59 12.47 -3.91
C TYR A 239 -39.47 11.80 -4.71
N ILE A 240 -38.44 12.56 -5.08
CA ILE A 240 -37.24 11.99 -5.70
C ILE A 240 -36.19 11.79 -4.61
N HIS A 241 -35.80 10.54 -4.41
CA HIS A 241 -34.75 10.13 -3.49
C HIS A 241 -33.39 10.18 -4.19
N TYR A 242 -32.38 10.62 -3.45
CA TYR A 242 -31.00 10.72 -3.89
C TYR A 242 -30.08 10.08 -2.85
N LEU A 243 -29.06 9.40 -3.33
CA LEU A 243 -27.85 9.14 -2.57
C LEU A 243 -26.89 10.29 -2.84
N VAL A 244 -26.52 11.03 -1.80
CA VAL A 244 -25.39 11.95 -1.84
C VAL A 244 -24.17 11.17 -1.39
N ASP A 245 -23.17 11.05 -2.28
CA ASP A 245 -21.96 10.28 -2.00
C ASP A 245 -20.95 11.04 -1.13
N GLU A 246 -19.83 10.40 -0.80
CA GLU A 246 -18.78 10.99 0.05
C GLU A 246 -18.05 12.19 -0.58
N ASP A 247 -18.18 12.36 -1.91
CA ASP A 247 -17.68 13.48 -2.70
C ASP A 247 -18.76 14.56 -2.89
N SER A 248 -19.88 14.47 -2.15
CA SER A 248 -21.05 15.35 -2.23
C SER A 248 -21.76 15.36 -3.59
N LYS A 249 -21.58 14.32 -4.41
CA LYS A 249 -22.29 14.16 -5.69
C LYS A 249 -23.63 13.48 -5.48
N TRP A 250 -24.62 13.91 -6.24
CA TRP A 250 -26.01 13.48 -6.11
C TRP A 250 -26.34 12.41 -7.14
N HIS A 251 -26.85 11.27 -6.67
CA HIS A 251 -27.20 10.12 -7.49
C HIS A 251 -28.67 9.79 -7.30
N ARG A 252 -29.47 9.94 -8.36
CA ARG A 252 -30.91 9.64 -8.30
C ARG A 252 -31.12 8.16 -8.02
N LEU A 253 -31.94 7.87 -7.03
CA LEU A 253 -32.37 6.51 -6.71
C LEU A 253 -33.70 6.19 -7.41
N PRO A 254 -33.94 4.92 -7.81
CA PRO A 254 -35.23 4.48 -8.31
C PRO A 254 -36.35 4.61 -7.27
N GLU A 255 -37.59 4.69 -7.74
CA GLU A 255 -38.76 4.76 -6.86
C GLU A 255 -38.84 3.48 -5.98
N ASN A 256 -39.14 3.64 -4.69
CA ASN A 256 -39.18 2.55 -3.70
C ASN A 256 -37.83 1.84 -3.43
N SER A 257 -36.69 2.44 -3.81
CA SER A 257 -35.38 1.95 -3.44
C SER A 257 -35.14 2.05 -1.93
N ARG A 258 -34.43 1.07 -1.34
CA ARG A 258 -33.90 1.21 0.01
C ARG A 258 -32.51 1.81 -0.07
N TYR A 259 -32.28 2.95 0.59
CA TYR A 259 -30.96 3.61 0.65
C TYR A 259 -29.83 2.62 0.94
N LYS A 260 -30.03 1.72 1.91
CA LYS A 260 -29.03 0.73 2.31
C LYS A 260 -28.58 -0.16 1.15
N ASP A 261 -29.49 -0.68 0.33
CA ASP A 261 -29.14 -1.56 -0.79
C ASP A 261 -28.23 -0.84 -1.81
N TYR A 262 -28.52 0.44 -2.06
CA TYR A 262 -27.76 1.27 -2.99
C TYR A 262 -26.45 1.77 -2.39
N PHE A 263 -26.40 2.04 -1.09
CA PHE A 263 -25.16 2.33 -0.38
C PHE A 263 -24.22 1.12 -0.41
N GLU A 264 -24.71 -0.10 -0.16
CA GLU A 264 -23.86 -1.30 -0.26
C GLU A 264 -23.31 -1.47 -1.68
N ALA A 265 -24.16 -1.30 -2.70
CA ALA A 265 -23.72 -1.40 -4.09
C ALA A 265 -22.70 -0.32 -4.47
N TYR A 266 -22.91 0.92 -4.01
CA TYR A 266 -21.95 2.02 -4.11
C TYR A 266 -20.61 1.66 -3.45
N TYR A 267 -20.64 1.27 -2.18
CA TYR A 267 -19.44 0.96 -1.41
C TYR A 267 -18.66 -0.22 -2.02
N SER A 268 -19.37 -1.30 -2.37
CA SER A 268 -18.78 -2.45 -3.03
C SER A 268 -18.13 -2.08 -4.36
N ARG A 269 -18.80 -1.27 -5.18
CA ARG A 269 -18.24 -0.80 -6.45
C ARG A 269 -16.94 -0.01 -6.26
N ARG A 270 -16.87 0.84 -5.24
CA ARG A 270 -15.69 1.69 -5.01
C ARG A 270 -14.52 0.94 -4.37
N TYR A 271 -14.79 -0.03 -3.50
CA TYR A 271 -13.79 -0.54 -2.56
C TYR A 271 -13.60 -2.07 -2.53
N SER A 272 -14.53 -2.88 -3.03
CA SER A 272 -14.42 -4.34 -2.90
C SER A 272 -13.22 -4.95 -3.64
N SER A 273 -12.86 -4.43 -4.83
CA SER A 273 -11.65 -4.92 -5.53
C SER A 273 -10.40 -4.68 -4.70
N GLN A 274 -10.23 -3.44 -4.23
CA GLN A 274 -9.09 -3.05 -3.41
C GLN A 274 -9.01 -3.88 -2.12
N LYS A 275 -10.14 -4.08 -1.44
CA LYS A 275 -10.24 -4.93 -0.26
C LYS A 275 -9.72 -6.34 -0.55
N ARG A 276 -10.20 -6.95 -1.64
CA ARG A 276 -9.77 -8.30 -2.04
C ARG A 276 -8.28 -8.34 -2.34
N GLU A 277 -7.75 -7.35 -3.05
CA GLU A 277 -6.33 -7.27 -3.38
C GLU A 277 -5.45 -7.12 -2.14
N ILE A 278 -5.87 -6.31 -1.15
CA ILE A 278 -5.16 -6.17 0.12
C ILE A 278 -5.17 -7.50 0.90
N GLU A 279 -6.35 -8.14 1.01
CA GLU A 279 -6.49 -9.44 1.67
C GLU A 279 -5.63 -10.53 0.98
N CYS A 280 -5.66 -10.57 -0.35
CA CYS A 280 -4.80 -11.45 -1.16
C CYS A 280 -3.33 -11.23 -0.83
N TYR A 281 -2.84 -9.98 -0.80
CA TYR A 281 -1.44 -9.71 -0.46
C TYR A 281 -1.04 -10.30 0.89
N PHE A 282 -1.81 -10.03 1.97
CA PHE A 282 -1.45 -10.55 3.30
C PHE A 282 -1.56 -12.08 3.39
N ASN A 283 -2.48 -12.70 2.64
CA ASN A 283 -2.58 -14.15 2.55
C ASN A 283 -1.39 -14.74 1.80
N GLU A 284 -1.07 -14.22 0.62
CA GLU A 284 0.03 -14.69 -0.22
C GLU A 284 1.39 -14.56 0.49
N VAL A 285 1.62 -13.47 1.22
CA VAL A 285 2.85 -13.33 2.02
C VAL A 285 2.92 -14.39 3.12
N GLY A 286 1.80 -14.69 3.78
CA GLY A 286 1.73 -15.75 4.79
C GLY A 286 1.96 -17.15 4.20
N GLU A 287 1.30 -17.46 3.09
CA GLU A 287 1.40 -18.76 2.40
C GLU A 287 2.81 -18.99 1.83
N ASN A 288 3.46 -17.93 1.35
CA ASN A 288 4.80 -18.00 0.76
C ASN A 288 5.93 -17.69 1.76
N LEU A 289 5.63 -17.52 3.05
CA LEU A 289 6.58 -17.01 4.04
C LEU A 289 7.90 -17.80 4.07
N GLN A 290 7.84 -19.13 4.05
CA GLN A 290 9.03 -19.98 4.04
C GLN A 290 9.87 -19.79 2.77
N SER A 291 9.22 -19.69 1.61
CA SER A 291 9.87 -19.44 0.33
C SER A 291 10.51 -18.05 0.31
N LEU A 292 9.82 -17.04 0.84
CA LEU A 292 10.35 -15.68 1.00
C LEU A 292 11.59 -15.72 1.90
N VAL A 293 11.54 -16.30 3.10
CA VAL A 293 12.71 -16.35 4.00
C VAL A 293 13.92 -17.05 3.36
N ARG A 294 13.72 -18.09 2.55
CA ARG A 294 14.81 -18.83 1.89
C ARG A 294 15.33 -18.16 0.60
N GLN A 295 14.63 -17.16 0.10
CA GLN A 295 14.99 -16.45 -1.13
C GLN A 295 16.35 -15.78 -0.99
N SER A 296 17.22 -15.99 -1.97
CA SER A 296 18.47 -15.24 -2.12
C SER A 296 18.31 -14.18 -3.20
N GLY A 297 18.64 -12.94 -2.86
CA GLY A 297 18.59 -11.84 -3.80
C GLY A 297 19.87 -11.79 -4.64
N SER A 298 19.74 -11.34 -5.87
CA SER A 298 20.88 -11.11 -6.75
C SER A 298 20.62 -9.89 -7.62
N PHE A 299 21.59 -8.99 -7.67
CA PHE A 299 21.57 -7.85 -8.57
C PHE A 299 22.98 -7.58 -9.08
N ASN A 300 23.13 -7.43 -10.39
CA ASN A 300 24.40 -7.11 -11.02
C ASN A 300 24.18 -5.96 -11.99
N VAL A 301 25.07 -4.97 -11.93
CA VAL A 301 25.09 -3.82 -12.81
C VAL A 301 25.93 -4.22 -14.02
N GLN A 302 25.25 -4.53 -15.13
CA GLN A 302 25.87 -4.80 -16.44
C GLN A 302 25.74 -3.61 -17.40
#